data_AF-A0A3N6HFP2-F1
#
_entry.id   AF-A0A3N6HFP2-F1
#
_cell.length_a   1.000
_cell.length_b   1.000
_cell.length_c   1.000
_cell.angle_alpha   90.00
_cell.angle_beta   90.00
_cell.angle_gamma   90.00
#
_symmetry.space_group_name_H-M   'P 1'
#
loop_
_entity.id
_entity.type
_entity.pdbx_description
1 polymer ?
#
loop_
_entity_poly.entity_id
_entity_poly.type
_entity_poly.pdbx_seq_one_letter_code
_entity_poly.pdbx_strand_id
1 'polypeptide(L)'
;MSTVETRRPRIGDVPAWVCRVLGFLTDPHSHTLRRLLVQLDGKALRGSRTHVTGHVTLLAAMDYTGHVLAQRQVADKSNEILAFRPLLDSVDLTGTVITADALHTQHAHGTYLRERGAHYIAQVKANHPGVFDRVRRLPWREITLDHYDRTRAHHRLGIRRLKTVAFAHLDYPDARQALQVVR
;
A
#
# COMPACT_ATOMS: atom_id res chain seq x y z
N MET A 1 -2.57 -12.52 -3.01
CA MET A 1 -1.57 -12.72 -1.94
C MET A 1 -1.58 -11.45 -1.10
N SER A 2 -1.93 -11.52 0.18
CA SER A 2 -2.05 -10.34 1.05
C SER A 2 -0.86 -10.27 2.00
N THR A 3 -0.23 -9.09 2.07
CA THR A 3 1.09 -8.95 2.69
C THR A 3 1.20 -7.73 3.59
N VAL A 4 1.91 -7.89 4.72
CA VAL A 4 2.06 -6.86 5.75
C VAL A 4 3.48 -6.29 5.78
N GLU A 5 3.65 -4.97 5.68
CA GLU A 5 4.96 -4.30 5.63
C GLU A 5 5.30 -3.53 6.91
N THR A 6 6.49 -3.72 7.50
CA THR A 6 6.90 -3.03 8.74
C THR A 6 8.19 -2.20 8.62
N ARG A 7 8.09 -0.92 8.17
CA ARG A 7 8.72 0.32 8.74
C ARG A 7 8.84 1.47 7.72
N ARG A 8 8.75 2.71 8.26
CA ARG A 8 8.50 4.01 7.59
C ARG A 8 8.95 4.13 6.13
N PRO A 9 8.02 4.31 5.18
CA PRO A 9 8.29 4.92 3.89
C PRO A 9 7.88 6.40 3.79
N ARG A 10 8.59 7.18 2.96
CA ARG A 10 8.03 8.41 2.38
C ARG A 10 7.02 7.99 1.31
N ILE A 11 5.92 8.72 1.25
CA ILE A 11 4.62 8.45 0.60
C ILE A 11 4.66 8.19 -0.94
N GLY A 12 5.81 8.14 -1.61
CA GLY A 12 5.88 8.06 -3.09
C GLY A 12 6.22 6.70 -3.71
N ASP A 13 7.13 5.92 -3.12
CA ASP A 13 7.92 4.98 -3.95
C ASP A 13 7.92 3.52 -3.50
N VAL A 14 7.29 3.19 -2.37
CA VAL A 14 7.40 1.86 -1.77
C VAL A 14 6.47 0.83 -2.39
N PRO A 15 5.18 1.14 -2.65
CA PRO A 15 4.30 0.12 -3.19
C PRO A 15 4.65 -0.33 -4.61
N ALA A 16 5.01 0.60 -5.50
CA ALA A 16 5.32 0.29 -6.89
C ALA A 16 6.60 -0.57 -7.04
N TRP A 17 7.64 -0.28 -6.26
CA TRP A 17 8.85 -1.11 -6.26
C TRP A 17 8.61 -2.48 -5.60
N VAL A 18 7.95 -2.54 -4.44
CA VAL A 18 7.60 -3.83 -3.80
C VAL A 18 6.79 -4.71 -4.76
N CYS A 19 5.84 -4.12 -5.48
CA CYS A 19 5.04 -4.87 -6.45
C CYS A 19 5.84 -5.31 -7.67
N ARG A 20 6.82 -4.52 -8.12
CA ARG A 20 7.79 -4.94 -9.16
C ARG A 20 8.61 -6.14 -8.70
N VAL A 21 9.11 -6.10 -7.47
CA VAL A 21 9.92 -7.16 -6.87
C VAL A 21 9.11 -8.45 -6.68
N LEU A 22 7.86 -8.34 -6.25
CA LEU A 22 6.97 -9.47 -6.02
C LEU A 22 6.34 -10.03 -7.31
N GLY A 23 6.79 -9.58 -8.49
CA GLY A 23 6.31 -10.08 -9.78
C GLY A 23 4.87 -9.65 -10.13
N PHE A 24 4.30 -8.67 -9.42
CA PHE A 24 2.99 -8.10 -9.76
C PHE A 24 3.06 -7.16 -10.97
N LEU A 25 4.26 -6.70 -11.33
CA LEU A 25 4.53 -5.96 -12.56
C LEU A 25 5.46 -6.81 -13.44
N THR A 26 4.92 -7.66 -14.32
CA THR A 26 5.74 -8.37 -15.32
C THR A 26 5.28 -8.05 -16.75
N ASP A 27 6.31 -7.80 -17.58
CA ASP A 27 6.38 -7.64 -19.05
C ASP A 27 5.30 -6.80 -19.78
N PRO A 28 5.64 -5.66 -20.41
CA PRO A 28 4.72 -4.94 -21.30
C PRO A 28 4.19 -5.78 -22.48
N HIS A 29 4.78 -6.95 -22.78
CA HIS A 29 4.37 -7.82 -23.89
C HIS A 29 3.60 -9.08 -23.48
N SER A 30 3.40 -9.36 -22.19
CA SER A 30 2.71 -10.59 -21.75
C SER A 30 1.26 -10.31 -21.32
N HIS A 31 0.31 -10.96 -22.00
CA HIS A 31 -1.13 -10.76 -21.82
C HIS A 31 -1.74 -11.59 -20.67
N THR A 32 -0.97 -12.42 -19.97
CA THR A 32 -1.59 -13.52 -19.22
C THR A 32 -1.92 -13.22 -17.76
N LEU A 33 -1.27 -12.28 -17.05
CA LEU A 33 -1.69 -11.88 -15.69
C LEU A 33 -1.21 -10.47 -15.33
N ARG A 34 -1.77 -9.43 -15.96
CA ARG A 34 -1.60 -8.05 -15.46
C ARG A 34 -2.49 -7.85 -14.24
N ARG A 35 -1.97 -8.12 -13.04
CA ARG A 35 -2.63 -7.62 -11.82
C ARG A 35 -2.44 -6.11 -11.79
N LEU A 36 -3.50 -5.35 -12.01
CA LEU A 36 -3.45 -3.88 -11.91
C LEU A 36 -3.06 -3.51 -10.48
N LEU A 37 -1.91 -2.87 -10.32
CA LEU A 37 -1.50 -2.27 -9.06
C LEU A 37 -2.22 -0.93 -8.92
N VAL A 38 -3.03 -0.79 -7.88
CA VAL A 38 -3.75 0.45 -7.57
C VAL A 38 -3.26 0.99 -6.24
N GLN A 39 -2.68 2.19 -6.27
CA GLN A 39 -2.29 2.95 -5.10
C GLN A 39 -3.39 3.91 -4.67
N LEU A 40 -3.69 3.89 -3.38
CA LEU A 40 -4.54 4.86 -2.71
C LEU A 40 -3.69 5.87 -1.96
N ASP A 41 -3.86 7.15 -2.30
CA ASP A 41 -3.08 8.23 -1.69
C ASP A 41 -3.92 9.49 -1.48
N GLY A 42 -3.87 10.02 -0.26
CA GLY A 42 -4.53 11.26 0.14
C GLY A 42 -3.57 12.45 -0.01
N LYS A 43 -3.95 13.45 -0.82
CA LYS A 43 -3.15 14.67 -1.04
C LYS A 43 -3.94 15.93 -0.75
N ALA A 44 -3.28 16.84 -0.03
CA ALA A 44 -3.73 18.22 0.06
C ALA A 44 -3.53 18.91 -1.29
N LEU A 45 -4.59 19.48 -1.85
CA LEU A 45 -4.53 20.25 -3.09
C LEU A 45 -3.77 21.55 -2.83
N ARG A 46 -2.64 21.73 -3.50
CA ARG A 46 -1.82 22.94 -3.38
C ARG A 46 -2.65 24.17 -3.78
N GLY A 47 -2.57 25.22 -2.98
CA GLY A 47 -3.26 26.49 -3.24
C GLY A 47 -4.75 26.51 -2.86
N SER A 48 -5.31 25.41 -2.36
CA SER A 48 -6.73 25.33 -1.98
C SER A 48 -7.08 26.01 -0.66
N ARG A 49 -6.10 26.25 0.21
CA ARG A 49 -6.31 26.89 1.52
C ARG A 49 -6.46 28.40 1.35
N THR A 50 -7.52 28.96 1.92
CA THR A 50 -7.74 30.41 2.00
C THR A 50 -7.60 30.87 3.45
N HIS A 51 -7.82 32.17 3.71
CA HIS A 51 -7.85 32.69 5.08
C HIS A 51 -9.05 32.17 5.90
N VAL A 52 -10.12 31.75 5.24
CA VAL A 52 -11.38 31.31 5.87
C VAL A 52 -11.66 29.82 5.68
N THR A 53 -11.01 29.16 4.72
CA THR A 53 -11.24 27.76 4.36
C THR A 53 -9.97 26.94 4.56
N GLY A 54 -10.11 25.76 5.17
CA GLY A 54 -9.05 24.75 5.25
C GLY A 54 -8.59 24.29 3.86
N HIS A 55 -7.46 23.60 3.81
CA HIS A 55 -7.01 22.98 2.56
C HIS A 55 -7.97 21.86 2.14
N VAL A 56 -8.22 21.75 0.84
CA VAL A 56 -8.94 20.62 0.26
C VAL A 56 -8.01 19.41 0.24
N THR A 57 -8.51 18.26 0.68
CA THR A 57 -7.80 16.99 0.59
C THR A 57 -8.53 16.08 -0.39
N LEU A 58 -7.78 15.40 -1.25
CA LEU A 58 -8.28 14.50 -2.28
C LEU A 58 -7.66 13.12 -2.06
N LEU A 59 -8.50 12.11 -1.92
CA LEU A 59 -8.08 10.71 -1.95
C LEU A 59 -8.20 10.22 -3.40
N ALA A 60 -7.12 9.72 -3.96
CA ALA A 60 -7.06 9.23 -5.33
C ALA A 60 -6.69 7.74 -5.36
N ALA A 61 -7.32 7.00 -6.25
CA ALA A 61 -6.93 5.66 -6.67
C ALA A 61 -6.19 5.77 -8.01
N MET A 62 -4.94 5.35 -8.04
CA MET A 62 -4.06 5.53 -9.20
C MET A 62 -3.39 4.21 -9.58
N ASP A 63 -3.27 3.93 -10.88
CA ASP A 63 -2.45 2.81 -11.32
C ASP A 63 -0.94 3.09 -11.18
N TYR A 64 -0.10 2.09 -11.49
CA TYR A 64 1.35 2.21 -11.38
C TYR A 64 1.98 3.20 -12.37
N THR A 65 1.26 3.61 -13.43
CA THR A 65 1.70 4.62 -14.39
C THR A 65 1.36 6.04 -13.95
N GLY A 66 0.53 6.17 -12.91
CA GLY A 66 0.02 7.45 -12.42
C GLY A 66 -1.34 7.83 -13.03
N HIS A 67 -2.00 6.93 -13.77
CA HIS A 67 -3.36 7.17 -14.24
C HIS A 67 -4.33 7.14 -13.06
N VAL A 68 -5.13 8.20 -12.89
CA VAL A 68 -6.14 8.29 -11.82
C VAL A 68 -7.40 7.54 -12.24
N LEU A 69 -7.69 6.41 -11.57
CA LEU A 69 -8.87 5.58 -11.83
C LEU A 69 -10.13 6.16 -11.17
N ALA A 70 -9.98 6.75 -9.99
CA ALA A 70 -11.05 7.42 -9.26
C ALA A 70 -10.45 8.44 -8.28
N GLN A 71 -11.23 9.45 -7.92
CA GLN A 71 -10.81 10.46 -6.97
C GLN A 71 -11.99 11.03 -6.19
N ARG A 72 -11.80 11.31 -4.90
CA ARG A 72 -12.83 11.86 -4.02
C ARG A 72 -12.27 12.92 -3.09
N GLN A 73 -12.98 14.03 -2.92
CA GLN A 73 -12.67 15.02 -1.90
C GLN A 73 -13.01 14.50 -0.50
N VAL A 74 -12.10 14.70 0.45
CA VAL A 74 -12.27 14.37 1.86
C VAL A 74 -12.24 15.66 2.69
N ALA A 75 -13.20 15.79 3.61
CA ALA A 75 -13.36 17.01 4.40
C ALA A 75 -12.30 17.14 5.53
N ASP A 76 -11.75 16.00 6.00
CA ASP A 76 -10.62 15.94 6.94
C ASP A 76 -9.92 14.55 6.87
N LYS A 77 -8.92 14.31 7.75
CA LYS A 77 -8.16 13.05 7.79
C LYS A 77 -8.93 11.86 8.34
N SER A 78 -9.80 12.06 9.32
CA SER A 78 -10.66 10.99 9.86
C SER A 78 -11.65 10.51 8.80
N ASN A 79 -12.08 11.45 7.94
CA ASN A 79 -12.94 11.19 6.80
C ASN A 79 -12.23 10.43 5.66
N GLU A 80 -10.89 10.33 5.63
CA GLU A 80 -10.17 9.54 4.64
C GLU A 80 -10.48 8.04 4.80
N ILE A 81 -10.61 7.56 6.03
CA ILE A 81 -11.02 6.17 6.33
C ILE A 81 -12.43 5.93 5.79
N LEU A 82 -13.36 6.86 6.03
CA LEU A 82 -14.74 6.77 5.54
C LEU A 82 -14.85 6.88 4.02
N ALA A 83 -13.93 7.61 3.38
CA ALA A 83 -13.89 7.80 1.93
C ALA A 83 -13.30 6.60 1.16
N PHE A 84 -12.66 5.64 1.84
CA PHE A 84 -12.01 4.50 1.23
C PHE A 84 -12.95 3.66 0.37
N ARG A 85 -14.06 3.17 0.94
CA ARG A 85 -15.03 2.34 0.20
C ARG A 85 -15.75 3.15 -0.90
N PRO A 86 -16.31 4.34 -0.61
CA PRO A 86 -16.98 5.14 -1.63
C PRO A 86 -16.09 5.51 -2.83
N LEU A 87 -14.78 5.65 -2.62
CA LEU A 87 -13.84 5.88 -3.72
C LEU A 87 -13.70 4.65 -4.63
N LEU A 88 -13.68 3.46 -4.04
CA LEU A 88 -13.42 2.22 -4.77
C LEU A 88 -14.68 1.59 -5.36
N ASP A 89 -15.87 1.91 -4.86
CA ASP A 89 -17.14 1.28 -5.28
C ASP A 89 -17.38 1.34 -6.80
N SER A 90 -16.84 2.36 -7.49
CA SER A 90 -16.94 2.52 -8.95
C SER A 90 -15.78 1.92 -9.76
N VAL A 91 -14.79 1.29 -9.11
CA VAL A 91 -13.60 0.72 -9.75
C VAL A 91 -13.69 -0.81 -9.71
N ASP A 92 -13.48 -1.49 -10.83
CA ASP A 92 -13.33 -2.97 -10.81
C ASP A 92 -12.01 -3.35 -10.13
N LEU A 93 -12.12 -4.07 -9.01
CA LEU A 93 -10.99 -4.49 -8.19
C LEU A 93 -10.59 -5.95 -8.41
N THR A 94 -11.29 -6.68 -9.27
CA THR A 94 -11.08 -8.12 -9.45
C THR A 94 -9.66 -8.41 -9.89
N GLY A 95 -8.91 -9.19 -9.08
CA GLY A 95 -7.53 -9.55 -9.38
C GLY A 95 -6.51 -8.40 -9.25
N THR A 96 -6.94 -7.21 -8.84
CA THR A 96 -6.06 -6.07 -8.60
C THR A 96 -5.26 -6.23 -7.30
N VAL A 97 -4.14 -5.53 -7.18
CA VAL A 97 -3.40 -5.39 -5.92
C VAL A 97 -3.57 -3.96 -5.44
N ILE A 98 -4.25 -3.79 -4.31
CA ILE A 98 -4.44 -2.49 -3.68
C ILE A 98 -3.32 -2.22 -2.69
N THR A 99 -2.78 -1.03 -2.73
CA THR A 99 -1.82 -0.55 -1.74
C THR A 99 -2.23 0.83 -1.24
N ALA A 100 -2.03 1.06 0.05
CA ALA A 100 -2.44 2.29 0.69
C ALA A 100 -1.47 2.63 1.83
N ASP A 101 -1.56 3.87 2.29
CA ASP A 101 -0.94 4.33 3.52
C ASP A 101 -1.40 3.49 4.74
N ALA A 102 -0.57 3.46 5.79
CA ALA A 102 -0.82 2.71 7.02
C ALA A 102 -2.10 3.07 7.80
N LEU A 103 -2.68 4.25 7.58
CA LEU A 103 -3.99 4.67 8.06
C LEU A 103 -5.09 3.72 7.56
N HIS A 104 -4.92 3.18 6.35
CA HIS A 104 -5.86 2.26 5.71
C HIS A 104 -5.66 0.80 6.09
N THR A 105 -4.73 0.51 6.99
CA THR A 105 -4.49 -0.83 7.57
C THR A 105 -5.59 -1.21 8.57
N GLN A 106 -6.84 -1.10 8.13
CA GLN A 106 -8.05 -1.41 8.89
C GLN A 106 -8.56 -2.80 8.50
N HIS A 107 -8.98 -3.61 9.48
CA HIS A 107 -9.55 -4.94 9.20
C HIS A 107 -10.78 -4.84 8.27
N ALA A 108 -11.60 -3.80 8.45
CA ALA A 108 -12.77 -3.54 7.60
C ALA A 108 -12.41 -3.24 6.13
N HIS A 109 -11.24 -2.63 5.87
CA HIS A 109 -10.75 -2.39 4.51
C HIS A 109 -10.20 -3.68 3.91
N GLY A 110 -9.39 -4.43 4.66
CA GLY A 110 -8.87 -5.73 4.21
C GLY A 110 -10.00 -6.68 3.82
N THR A 111 -11.04 -6.78 4.66
CA THR A 111 -12.23 -7.61 4.39
C THR A 111 -12.96 -7.16 3.12
N TYR A 112 -13.27 -5.86 3.01
CA TYR A 112 -13.92 -5.26 1.83
C TYR A 112 -13.16 -5.56 0.52
N LEU A 113 -11.83 -5.41 0.53
CA LEU A 113 -11.00 -5.68 -0.65
C LEU A 113 -11.05 -7.16 -1.05
N ARG A 114 -11.06 -8.08 -0.08
CA ARG A 114 -11.12 -9.52 -0.33
C ARG A 114 -12.48 -9.94 -0.89
N GLU A 115 -13.56 -9.42 -0.33
CA GLU A 115 -14.94 -9.63 -0.83
C GLU A 115 -15.10 -9.19 -2.28
N ARG A 116 -14.35 -8.15 -2.69
CA ARG A 116 -14.33 -7.64 -4.08
C ARG A 116 -13.27 -8.30 -4.98
N GLY A 117 -12.72 -9.45 -4.58
CA GLY A 117 -11.77 -10.20 -5.40
C GLY A 117 -10.38 -9.56 -5.53
N ALA A 118 -10.08 -8.52 -4.75
CA ALA A 118 -8.80 -7.85 -4.76
C ALA A 118 -7.79 -8.54 -3.83
N HIS A 119 -6.51 -8.29 -4.09
CA HIS A 119 -5.41 -8.51 -3.17
C HIS A 119 -4.96 -7.18 -2.60
N TYR A 120 -4.18 -7.20 -1.52
CA TYR A 120 -3.72 -5.95 -0.93
C TYR A 120 -2.38 -6.07 -0.21
N ILE A 121 -1.67 -4.95 -0.11
CA ILE A 121 -0.49 -4.79 0.74
C ILE A 121 -0.81 -3.74 1.79
N ALA A 122 -0.81 -4.16 3.07
CA ALA A 122 -1.11 -3.30 4.20
C ALA A 122 0.19 -2.87 4.90
N GLN A 123 0.37 -1.57 5.10
CA GLN A 123 1.52 -1.04 5.83
C GLN A 123 1.23 -1.05 7.33
N VAL A 124 1.93 -1.88 8.10
CA VAL A 124 1.75 -1.96 9.55
C VAL A 124 2.78 -1.08 10.26
N LYS A 125 2.26 -0.09 10.98
CA LYS A 125 3.02 0.80 11.87
C LYS A 125 2.58 0.57 13.32
N ALA A 126 3.25 1.26 14.25
CA ALA A 126 3.00 1.13 15.68
C ALA A 126 1.58 1.56 16.14
N ASN A 127 0.78 2.19 15.26
CA ASN A 127 -0.63 2.49 15.50
C ASN A 127 -1.53 1.23 15.52
N HIS A 128 -1.03 0.07 15.08
CA HIS A 128 -1.69 -1.23 15.20
C HIS A 128 -0.84 -2.17 16.07
N PRO A 129 -0.81 -1.99 17.40
CA PRO A 129 0.20 -2.59 18.28
C PRO A 129 0.22 -4.12 18.23
N GLY A 130 -0.94 -4.78 18.24
CA GLY A 130 -1.01 -6.25 18.23
C GLY A 130 -0.47 -6.89 16.93
N VAL A 131 -0.79 -6.31 15.78
CA VAL A 131 -0.28 -6.78 14.47
C VAL A 131 1.19 -6.40 14.33
N PHE A 132 1.56 -5.18 14.70
CA PHE A 132 2.93 -4.68 14.63
C PHE A 132 3.89 -5.53 15.47
N ASP A 133 3.53 -5.84 16.71
CA ASP A 133 4.37 -6.63 17.61
C ASP A 133 4.55 -8.08 17.13
N ARG A 134 3.50 -8.69 16.58
CA ARG A 134 3.59 -10.03 15.98
C ARG A 134 4.52 -10.03 14.78
N VAL A 135 4.35 -9.10 13.86
CA VAL A 135 5.20 -9.02 12.66
C VAL A 135 6.65 -8.68 13.03
N ARG A 136 6.87 -7.85 14.05
CA ARG A 136 8.23 -7.54 14.56
C ARG A 136 8.95 -8.76 15.14
N ARG A 137 8.20 -9.73 15.70
CA ARG A 137 8.73 -10.96 16.31
C ARG A 137 9.00 -12.08 15.31
N LEU A 138 8.67 -11.90 14.03
CA LEU A 138 9.04 -12.86 12.99
C LEU A 138 10.58 -13.00 12.91
N PRO A 139 11.12 -14.15 12.46
CA PRO A 139 12.55 -14.48 12.52
C PRO A 139 13.37 -13.73 11.44
N TRP A 140 13.21 -12.41 11.33
CA TRP A 140 13.81 -11.58 10.27
C TRP A 140 15.33 -11.69 10.15
N ARG A 141 16.04 -12.09 11.21
CA ARG A 141 17.49 -12.30 11.19
C ARG A 141 17.88 -13.56 10.41
N GLU A 142 17.02 -14.57 10.41
CA GLU A 142 17.23 -15.87 9.74
C GLU A 142 16.75 -15.84 8.29
N ILE A 143 15.81 -14.94 7.96
CA ILE A 143 15.29 -14.79 6.59
C ILE A 143 16.35 -14.17 5.67
N THR A 144 16.59 -14.84 4.55
CA THR A 144 17.47 -14.37 3.47
C THR A 144 16.96 -13.08 2.85
N LEU A 145 17.88 -12.31 2.28
CA LEU A 145 17.50 -11.12 1.54
C LEU A 145 16.93 -11.53 0.17
N ASP A 146 15.66 -11.25 -0.08
CA ASP A 146 15.01 -11.60 -1.34
C ASP A 146 15.33 -10.60 -2.44
N HIS A 147 15.44 -9.33 -2.08
CA HIS A 147 15.71 -8.28 -3.05
C HIS A 147 16.54 -7.14 -2.49
N TYR A 148 17.38 -6.59 -3.36
CA TYR A 148 18.24 -5.45 -3.10
C TYR A 148 18.08 -4.47 -4.26
N ASP A 149 17.66 -3.25 -3.95
CA ASP A 149 17.57 -2.17 -4.92
C ASP A 149 18.39 -0.97 -4.45
N ARG A 150 19.09 -0.35 -5.40
CA ARG A 150 19.90 0.84 -5.18
C ARG A 150 19.48 1.87 -6.20
N THR A 151 18.71 2.85 -5.75
CA THR A 151 18.20 3.92 -6.60
C THR A 151 18.91 5.24 -6.29
N ARG A 152 19.05 6.08 -7.31
CA ARG A 152 19.51 7.46 -7.16
C ARG A 152 18.39 8.36 -7.68
N ALA A 153 17.75 9.09 -6.77
CA ALA A 153 16.68 10.03 -7.11
C ALA A 153 16.90 11.34 -6.33
N HIS A 154 16.72 12.48 -7.00
CA HIS A 154 16.91 13.82 -6.41
C HIS A 154 18.23 13.96 -5.62
N HIS A 155 19.35 13.54 -6.22
CA HIS A 155 20.70 13.54 -5.63
C HIS A 155 20.88 12.68 -4.36
N ARG A 156 19.89 11.89 -3.96
CA ARG A 156 19.96 10.99 -2.82
C ARG A 156 20.14 9.56 -3.30
N LEU A 157 21.09 8.86 -2.68
CA LEU A 157 21.19 7.41 -2.78
C LEU A 157 20.15 6.79 -1.82
N GLY A 158 19.28 5.94 -2.35
CA GLY A 158 18.39 5.11 -1.56
C GLY A 158 18.76 3.65 -1.75
N ILE A 159 19.10 2.96 -0.66
CA ILE A 159 19.18 1.50 -0.65
C ILE A 159 17.87 0.98 -0.08
N ARG A 160 17.35 -0.10 -0.67
CA ARG A 160 16.15 -0.80 -0.19
C ARG A 160 16.42 -2.29 -0.24
N ARG A 161 16.15 -2.95 0.88
CA ARG A 161 16.32 -4.38 1.10
C ARG A 161 14.97 -4.95 1.44
N LEU A 162 14.57 -6.00 0.74
CA LEU A 162 13.31 -6.70 0.98
C LEU A 162 13.59 -8.09 1.54
N LYS A 163 12.89 -8.43 2.61
CA LYS A 163 12.76 -9.80 3.09
C LYS A 163 11.29 -10.19 3.13
N THR A 164 10.97 -11.41 2.76
CA THR A 164 9.61 -11.95 2.75
C THR A 164 9.58 -13.18 3.62
N VAL A 165 8.55 -13.29 4.44
CA VAL A 165 8.33 -14.47 5.28
C VAL A 165 6.86 -14.83 5.24
N ALA A 166 6.57 -16.12 5.03
CA ALA A 166 5.23 -16.66 5.22
C ALA A 166 5.03 -17.00 6.70
N PHE A 167 3.80 -16.86 7.18
CA PHE A 167 3.43 -17.24 8.54
C PHE A 167 2.10 -18.00 8.53
N ALA A 168 1.89 -18.85 9.54
CA ALA A 168 0.67 -19.65 9.63
C ALA A 168 -0.57 -18.79 9.93
N HIS A 169 -0.44 -17.87 10.89
CA HIS A 169 -1.54 -17.00 11.29
C HIS A 169 -1.05 -15.63 11.77
N LEU A 170 -1.72 -14.59 11.28
CA LEU A 170 -1.69 -13.23 11.81
C LEU A 170 -3.15 -12.81 11.84
N ASP A 171 -3.63 -12.27 12.96
CA ASP A 171 -5.00 -11.78 13.01
C ASP A 171 -5.05 -10.41 12.32
N TYR A 172 -5.11 -10.52 11.00
CA TYR A 172 -5.34 -9.51 9.99
C TYR A 172 -5.93 -10.21 8.75
N PRO A 173 -6.99 -9.69 8.10
CA PRO A 173 -7.85 -10.47 7.19
C PRO A 173 -7.10 -11.10 6.00
N ASP A 174 -7.06 -12.43 5.90
CA ASP A 174 -6.36 -13.15 4.82
C ASP A 174 -4.86 -12.83 4.64
N ALA A 175 -4.20 -12.21 5.63
CA ALA A 175 -2.76 -12.00 5.56
C ALA A 175 -2.04 -13.36 5.62
N ARG A 176 -1.14 -13.61 4.66
CA ARG A 176 -0.40 -14.88 4.56
C ARG A 176 1.12 -14.70 4.62
N GLN A 177 1.58 -13.48 4.42
CA GLN A 177 2.99 -13.14 4.34
C GLN A 177 3.25 -11.78 4.98
N ALA A 178 4.49 -11.57 5.41
CA ALA A 178 5.02 -10.28 5.80
C ALA A 178 6.22 -9.91 4.95
N LEU A 179 6.35 -8.62 4.68
CA LEU A 179 7.49 -8.00 4.01
C LEU A 179 8.20 -7.12 5.03
N GLN A 180 9.51 -7.29 5.14
CA GLN A 180 10.35 -6.30 5.82
C GLN A 180 11.12 -5.52 4.78
N VAL A 181 10.82 -4.22 4.70
CA VAL A 181 11.58 -3.26 3.91
C VAL A 181 12.57 -2.55 4.83
N VAL A 182 13.86 -2.76 4.58
CA VAL A 182 14.97 -2.09 5.28
C VAL A 182 15.62 -1.09 4.33
N ARG A 183 15.88 0.13 4.79
CA ARG A 183 16.61 1.14 4.03
C ARG A 183 18.04 1.28 4.51
#